data_AF-A0A0P0XIB4-F1
#
_entry.id   AF-A0A0P0XIB4-F1
#
_cell.length_a   1.000
_cell.length_b   1.000
_cell.length_c   1.000
_cell.angle_alpha   90.00
_cell.angle_beta   90.00
_cell.angle_gamma   90.00
#
_symmetry.space_group_name_H-M   'P 1'
#
loop_
_entity.id
_entity.type
_entity.pdbx_description
1 polymer ?
#
loop_
_entity_poly.entity_id
_entity_poly.type
_entity_poly.pdbx_seq_one_letter_code
_entity_poly.pdbx_strand_id
1 'polypeptide(L)'
;MSDDMQLNPLSNIHNGDSKVILDLLEQSQPEDQVMLLMVLWRIWHTRNEIVHGKPAPGILVSKRFIESYVLSLAEIKQHPQANPEKGKHVVDVVLKKSHSIKRSREPAPDKWSKPLPGSMKLNVDGSFQESEGKGGIGAVLRNCTGEVIFAACGHVDHCSSALEMELLASRDGLALALQWTLLPIVIETDCLAMVHLFRDATGAKSELAFLITEIDSLLVGNRDISFNKCLRSQNLISHCLANKGRCDKITQFWPDNKCTFISQFICEEANE
;
A
#
# COMPACT_ATOMS: atom_id res chain seq x y z
N MET A 1 6.26 45.35 -6.05
CA MET A 1 4.94 45.37 -5.37
C MET A 1 4.52 43.91 -5.28
N SER A 2 4.66 43.34 -4.09
CA SER A 2 4.25 41.96 -3.80
C SER A 2 2.76 42.03 -3.51
N ASP A 3 1.94 41.58 -4.46
CA ASP A 3 0.52 41.37 -4.22
C ASP A 3 0.38 40.11 -3.37
N ASP A 4 0.40 40.32 -2.05
CA ASP A 4 -0.09 39.34 -1.10
C ASP A 4 -1.56 39.08 -1.40
N MET A 5 -1.82 37.91 -1.98
CA MET A 5 -3.15 37.35 -2.19
C MET A 5 -3.85 37.25 -0.83
N GLN A 6 -4.60 38.30 -0.47
CA GLN A 6 -5.49 38.29 0.67
C GLN A 6 -6.59 37.27 0.40
N LEU A 7 -6.40 36.05 0.90
CA LEU A 7 -7.48 35.10 1.09
C LEU A 7 -8.52 35.78 1.98
N ASN A 8 -9.69 36.09 1.42
CA ASN A 8 -10.80 36.65 2.17
C ASN A 8 -11.10 35.71 3.36
N PRO A 9 -11.24 36.24 4.58
CA PRO A 9 -11.55 35.42 5.73
C PRO A 9 -12.90 34.73 5.48
N LEU A 10 -12.97 33.43 5.80
CA LEU A 10 -14.16 32.56 5.67
C LEU A 10 -15.41 33.06 6.46
N SER A 11 -15.36 34.28 7.03
CA SER A 11 -16.41 34.92 7.81
C SER A 11 -17.57 35.51 7.01
N ASN A 12 -17.50 35.56 5.67
CA ASN A 12 -18.60 36.04 4.81
C ASN A 12 -19.45 34.91 4.19
N ILE A 13 -19.25 33.67 4.62
CA ILE A 13 -20.06 32.55 4.13
C ILE A 13 -21.41 32.58 4.87
N HIS A 14 -22.44 33.11 4.19
CA HIS A 14 -23.82 32.92 4.63
C HIS A 14 -24.10 31.41 4.67
N ASN A 15 -24.42 30.90 5.87
CA ASN A 15 -24.85 29.53 6.14
C ASN A 15 -26.13 29.23 5.32
N GLY A 16 -25.97 28.81 4.06
CA GLY A 16 -27.10 28.47 3.18
C GLY A 16 -26.81 28.51 1.68
N ASP A 17 -25.76 29.18 1.22
CA ASP A 17 -25.52 29.30 -0.22
C ASP A 17 -24.77 28.08 -0.77
N SER A 18 -25.53 27.20 -1.46
CA SER A 18 -25.00 26.08 -2.25
C SER A 18 -24.01 26.51 -3.35
N LYS A 19 -23.86 27.82 -3.58
CA LYS A 19 -22.95 28.42 -4.57
C LYS A 19 -21.53 28.65 -4.07
N VAL A 20 -21.26 28.58 -2.76
CA VAL A 20 -19.92 28.85 -2.19
C VAL A 20 -18.82 28.03 -2.88
N ILE A 21 -19.10 26.77 -3.23
CA ILE A 21 -18.16 25.90 -3.95
C ILE A 21 -17.94 26.39 -5.39
N LEU A 22 -18.99 26.88 -6.05
CA LEU A 22 -18.89 27.42 -7.42
C LEU A 22 -18.12 28.75 -7.42
N ASP A 23 -18.36 29.61 -6.44
CA ASP A 23 -17.66 30.88 -6.29
C ASP A 23 -16.16 30.64 -5.99
N LEU A 24 -15.84 29.64 -5.16
CA LEU A 24 -14.46 29.20 -4.91
C LEU A 24 -13.79 28.66 -6.17
N LEU A 25 -14.51 27.86 -6.98
CA LEU A 25 -14.01 27.36 -8.26
C LEU A 25 -13.70 28.52 -9.22
N GLU A 26 -14.61 29.49 -9.36
CA GLU A 26 -14.43 30.64 -10.25
C GLU A 26 -13.21 31.50 -9.87
N GLN A 27 -12.95 31.67 -8.58
CA GLN A 27 -11.84 32.48 -8.06
C GLN A 27 -10.48 31.75 -8.03
N SER A 28 -10.47 30.43 -8.25
CA SER A 28 -9.26 29.60 -8.13
C SER A 28 -8.50 29.51 -9.46
N GLN A 29 -7.18 29.26 -9.38
CA GLN A 29 -6.35 28.98 -10.56
C GLN A 29 -6.74 27.63 -11.20
N PRO A 30 -6.48 27.40 -12.50
CA PRO A 30 -6.91 26.18 -13.19
C PRO A 30 -6.42 24.87 -12.54
N GLU A 31 -5.23 24.88 -11.94
CA GLU A 31 -4.66 23.72 -11.24
C GLU A 31 -5.44 23.41 -9.95
N ASP A 32 -5.77 24.46 -9.18
CA ASP A 32 -6.57 24.36 -7.95
C ASP A 32 -8.00 23.94 -8.26
N GLN A 33 -8.58 24.40 -9.37
CA GLN A 33 -9.92 24.00 -9.83
C GLN A 33 -9.99 22.49 -10.09
N VAL A 34 -9.00 21.93 -10.79
CA VAL A 34 -8.94 20.48 -11.06
C VAL A 34 -8.84 19.72 -9.75
N MET A 35 -7.98 20.15 -8.84
CA MET A 35 -7.84 19.52 -7.52
C MET A 35 -9.16 19.56 -6.73
N LEU A 36 -9.83 20.72 -6.69
CA LEU A 36 -11.09 20.90 -5.99
C LEU A 36 -12.20 20.01 -6.57
N LEU A 37 -12.32 19.95 -7.90
CA LEU A 37 -13.27 19.05 -8.58
C LEU A 37 -12.97 17.58 -8.27
N MET A 38 -11.70 17.19 -8.26
CA MET A 38 -11.29 15.83 -7.93
C MET A 38 -11.56 15.47 -6.47
N VAL A 39 -11.41 16.41 -5.53
CA VAL A 39 -11.80 16.24 -4.13
C VAL A 39 -13.31 16.04 -4.01
N LEU A 40 -14.11 16.88 -4.67
CA LEU A 40 -15.59 16.76 -4.67
C LEU A 40 -16.03 15.42 -5.25
N TRP A 41 -15.44 15.01 -6.38
CA TRP A 41 -15.69 13.71 -6.99
C TRP A 41 -15.30 12.58 -6.05
N ARG A 42 -14.15 12.66 -5.36
CA ARG A 42 -13.69 11.63 -4.43
C ARG A 42 -14.59 11.51 -3.20
N ILE A 43 -15.12 12.63 -2.69
CA ILE A 43 -16.12 12.63 -1.62
C ILE A 43 -17.39 11.93 -2.08
N TRP A 44 -17.92 12.28 -3.26
CA TRP A 44 -19.09 11.63 -3.84
C TRP A 44 -18.87 10.13 -4.06
N HIS A 45 -17.74 9.75 -4.66
CA HIS A 45 -17.36 8.36 -4.90
C HIS A 45 -17.27 7.58 -3.58
N THR A 46 -16.60 8.14 -2.57
CA THR A 46 -16.46 7.51 -1.25
C THR A 46 -17.83 7.31 -0.58
N ARG A 47 -18.68 8.33 -0.63
CA ARG A 47 -20.06 8.21 -0.15
C ARG A 47 -20.80 7.05 -0.83
N ASN A 48 -20.71 6.93 -2.16
CA ASN A 48 -21.38 5.86 -2.89
C ASN A 48 -20.87 4.48 -2.50
N GLU A 49 -19.56 4.31 -2.36
CA GLU A 49 -18.97 3.04 -1.92
C GLU A 49 -19.48 2.64 -0.53
N ILE A 50 -19.59 3.60 0.40
CA ILE A 50 -20.16 3.38 1.75
C ILE A 50 -21.63 2.97 1.68
N VAL A 51 -22.43 3.63 0.84
CA VAL A 51 -23.84 3.27 0.62
C VAL A 51 -23.96 1.83 0.11
N HIS A 52 -22.97 1.34 -0.64
CA HIS A 52 -22.91 -0.04 -1.14
C HIS A 52 -22.14 -1.00 -0.20
N GLY A 53 -21.93 -0.64 1.07
CA GLY A 53 -21.39 -1.52 2.09
C GLY A 53 -19.87 -1.69 2.08
N LYS A 54 -19.14 -0.87 1.32
CA LYS A 54 -17.67 -0.89 1.35
C LYS A 54 -17.14 0.09 2.41
N PRO A 55 -16.00 -0.22 3.06
CA PRO A 55 -15.41 0.69 4.05
C PRO A 55 -14.93 1.98 3.40
N ALA A 56 -15.05 3.09 4.12
CA ALA A 56 -14.51 4.37 3.68
C ALA A 56 -12.97 4.28 3.60
N PRO A 57 -12.34 4.63 2.46
CA PRO A 57 -10.89 4.72 2.37
C PRO A 57 -10.39 5.84 3.29
N GLY A 58 -9.24 5.63 3.93
CA GLY A 58 -8.61 6.66 4.74
C GLY A 58 -8.34 7.95 3.96
N ILE A 59 -8.34 9.10 4.64
CA ILE A 59 -8.14 10.42 4.01
C ILE A 59 -6.85 10.46 3.19
N LEU A 60 -5.75 9.90 3.71
CA LEU A 60 -4.46 9.89 3.02
C LEU A 60 -4.46 9.03 1.75
N VAL A 61 -5.25 7.96 1.73
CA VAL A 61 -5.49 7.13 0.54
C VAL A 61 -6.19 7.93 -0.54
N SER A 62 -7.23 8.67 -0.14
CA SER A 62 -7.98 9.55 -1.02
C SER A 62 -7.11 10.67 -1.56
N LYS A 63 -6.23 11.25 -0.73
CA LYS A 63 -5.24 12.23 -1.17
C LYS A 63 -4.32 11.65 -2.25
N ARG A 64 -3.64 10.52 -1.98
CA ARG A 64 -2.74 9.89 -2.95
C ARG A 64 -3.45 9.47 -4.24
N PHE A 65 -4.69 8.99 -4.11
CA PHE A 65 -5.52 8.68 -5.28
C PHE A 65 -5.72 9.93 -6.13
N ILE A 66 -6.15 11.04 -5.53
CA ILE A 66 -6.38 12.29 -6.26
C ILE A 66 -5.07 12.78 -6.89
N GLU A 67 -3.97 12.83 -6.15
CA GLU A 67 -2.67 13.27 -6.67
C GLU A 67 -2.23 12.41 -7.87
N SER A 68 -2.25 11.08 -7.72
CA SER A 68 -1.91 10.16 -8.81
C SER A 68 -2.84 10.30 -10.00
N TYR A 69 -4.15 10.48 -9.78
CA TYR A 69 -5.14 10.58 -10.85
C TYR A 69 -5.03 11.89 -11.61
N VAL A 70 -4.80 13.01 -10.90
CA VAL A 70 -4.55 14.32 -11.51
C VAL A 70 -3.28 14.30 -12.35
N LEU A 71 -2.19 13.69 -11.85
CA LEU A 71 -0.96 13.51 -12.63
C LEU A 71 -1.23 12.69 -13.90
N SER A 72 -1.95 11.57 -13.82
CA SER A 72 -2.31 10.79 -15.00
C SER A 72 -3.17 11.57 -15.99
N LEU A 73 -4.12 12.39 -15.54
CA LEU A 73 -4.92 13.24 -16.43
C LEU A 73 -4.07 14.32 -17.12
N ALA A 74 -3.10 14.90 -16.42
CA ALA A 74 -2.17 15.87 -16.99
C ALA A 74 -1.28 15.23 -18.06
N GLU A 75 -0.76 14.03 -17.83
CA GLU A 75 0.01 13.26 -18.82
C GLU A 75 -0.80 12.99 -20.10
N ILE A 76 -2.05 12.53 -19.96
CA ILE A 76 -2.94 12.27 -21.10
C ILE A 76 -3.18 13.56 -21.91
N LYS A 77 -3.38 14.69 -21.22
CA LYS A 77 -3.57 15.99 -21.87
C LYS A 77 -2.33 16.44 -22.66
N GLN A 78 -1.13 16.16 -22.15
CA GLN A 78 0.13 16.52 -22.81
C GLN A 78 0.47 15.61 -24.00
N HIS A 79 -0.03 14.37 -23.99
CA HIS A 79 0.21 13.37 -25.04
C HIS A 79 -1.10 12.89 -25.69
N PRO A 80 -1.86 13.75 -26.39
CA PRO A 80 -3.18 13.42 -26.93
C PRO A 80 -3.18 12.33 -28.02
N GLN A 81 -2.02 12.02 -28.60
CA GLN A 81 -1.84 10.95 -29.58
C GLN A 81 -1.48 9.59 -28.94
N ALA A 82 -1.28 9.55 -27.61
CA ALA A 82 -1.12 8.31 -26.88
C ALA A 82 -2.48 7.60 -26.83
N ASN A 83 -2.55 6.37 -27.35
CA ASN A 83 -3.81 5.66 -27.59
C ASN A 83 -4.62 5.44 -26.28
N PRO A 84 -5.79 6.09 -26.10
CA PRO A 84 -6.59 6.00 -24.87
C PRO A 84 -7.41 4.69 -24.77
N GLU A 85 -7.49 3.88 -25.82
CA GLU A 85 -8.23 2.60 -25.80
C GLU A 85 -7.49 1.48 -25.04
N LYS A 86 -6.24 1.70 -24.64
CA LYS A 86 -5.62 0.96 -23.54
C LYS A 86 -6.06 1.60 -22.21
N GLY A 87 -7.26 1.23 -21.77
CA GLY A 87 -7.81 1.64 -20.48
C GLY A 87 -6.79 1.43 -19.35
N LYS A 88 -6.64 2.48 -18.53
CA LYS A 88 -5.56 2.71 -17.55
C LYS A 88 -4.20 2.94 -18.21
N HIS A 89 -3.76 4.20 -18.16
CA HIS A 89 -2.35 4.57 -18.09
C HIS A 89 -1.76 4.04 -16.77
N VAL A 90 -1.77 2.72 -16.61
CA VAL A 90 -0.74 1.97 -15.93
C VAL A 90 0.36 1.89 -16.97
N VAL A 91 1.54 2.39 -16.60
CA VAL A 91 2.77 2.23 -17.35
C VAL A 91 2.82 0.81 -17.95
N ASP A 92 2.94 0.74 -19.27
CA ASP A 92 3.31 -0.44 -20.08
C ASP A 92 4.09 -1.48 -19.22
N VAL A 93 3.76 -2.78 -19.16
CA VAL A 93 3.63 -3.75 -20.26
C VAL A 93 2.95 -5.04 -19.74
N VAL A 94 1.88 -5.48 -20.41
CA VAL A 94 1.38 -6.86 -20.56
C VAL A 94 1.40 -7.77 -19.30
N LEU A 95 0.29 -7.78 -18.56
CA LEU A 95 -0.07 -8.94 -17.73
C LEU A 95 -0.94 -9.91 -18.54
N LYS A 96 -0.28 -10.81 -19.27
CA LYS A 96 -0.92 -12.06 -19.70
C LYS A 96 -1.20 -12.88 -18.44
N LYS A 97 -2.46 -13.31 -18.27
CA LYS A 97 -2.80 -14.49 -17.45
C LYS A 97 -1.90 -15.64 -17.91
N SER A 98 -0.87 -15.94 -17.15
CA SER A 98 0.04 -17.05 -17.37
C SER A 98 0.61 -17.49 -16.03
N HIS A 99 -0.03 -18.51 -15.47
CA HIS A 99 0.64 -19.42 -14.55
C HIS A 99 1.70 -20.20 -15.35
N SER A 100 2.84 -19.57 -15.64
CA SER A 100 4.06 -20.28 -16.02
C SER A 100 5.28 -19.38 -15.78
N ILE A 101 6.03 -19.71 -14.73
CA ILE A 101 7.31 -19.08 -14.41
C ILE A 101 8.37 -19.78 -15.26
N LYS A 102 9.00 -19.03 -16.17
CA LYS A 102 10.33 -19.38 -16.66
C LYS A 102 11.32 -19.19 -15.51
N ARG A 103 11.98 -20.27 -15.07
CA ARG A 103 13.18 -20.20 -14.24
C ARG A 103 14.28 -19.50 -15.05
N SER A 104 14.48 -18.19 -14.88
CA SER A 104 15.79 -17.60 -15.15
C SER A 104 16.69 -17.89 -13.94
N ARG A 105 17.80 -18.58 -14.18
CA ARG A 105 18.83 -18.88 -13.19
C ARG A 105 19.80 -17.71 -13.03
N GLU A 106 19.30 -16.47 -13.02
CA GLU A 106 20.16 -15.36 -12.61
C GLU A 106 20.25 -15.37 -11.08
N PRO A 107 21.45 -15.18 -10.49
CA PRO A 107 21.59 -15.05 -9.05
C PRO A 107 20.66 -13.93 -8.61
N ALA A 108 19.74 -14.22 -7.68
CA ALA A 108 18.89 -13.18 -7.12
C ALA A 108 19.81 -12.09 -6.56
N PRO A 109 19.59 -10.81 -6.92
CA PRO A 109 20.44 -9.74 -6.41
C PRO A 109 20.42 -9.77 -4.88
N ASP A 110 21.59 -9.64 -4.23
CA ASP A 110 21.69 -9.73 -2.76
C ASP A 110 20.86 -8.66 -2.03
N LYS A 111 20.54 -7.57 -2.74
CA LYS A 111 19.80 -6.41 -2.24
C LYS A 111 18.35 -6.38 -2.72
N TRP A 112 17.52 -5.65 -1.97
CA TRP A 112 16.11 -5.47 -2.28
C TRP A 112 15.94 -4.68 -3.57
N SER A 113 14.95 -5.08 -4.38
CA SER A 113 14.62 -4.43 -5.65
C SER A 113 13.32 -3.65 -5.56
N LYS A 114 13.28 -2.47 -6.17
CA LYS A 114 12.06 -1.65 -6.27
C LYS A 114 10.99 -2.37 -7.09
N PRO A 115 9.69 -2.21 -6.78
CA PRO A 115 8.62 -2.69 -7.65
C PRO A 115 8.62 -2.00 -9.00
N LEU A 116 8.03 -2.65 -10.00
CA LEU A 116 7.82 -2.05 -11.32
C LEU A 116 6.92 -0.81 -11.21
N PRO A 117 7.10 0.21 -12.07
CA PRO A 117 6.17 1.32 -12.18
C PRO A 117 4.72 0.84 -12.29
N GLY A 118 3.80 1.49 -11.58
CA GLY A 118 2.39 1.08 -11.51
C GLY A 118 2.11 -0.07 -10.53
N SER A 119 3.09 -0.52 -9.75
CA SER A 119 2.92 -1.52 -8.68
C SER A 119 3.54 -1.05 -7.36
N MET A 120 3.11 -1.68 -6.27
CA MET A 120 3.64 -1.46 -4.93
C MET A 120 4.21 -2.78 -4.40
N LYS A 121 5.20 -2.70 -3.53
CA LYS A 121 5.82 -3.86 -2.89
C LYS A 121 5.62 -3.81 -1.39
N LEU A 122 5.00 -4.84 -0.85
CA LEU A 122 4.73 -5.02 0.57
C LEU A 122 5.69 -6.08 1.12
N ASN A 123 6.65 -5.67 1.93
CA ASN A 123 7.51 -6.58 2.66
C ASN A 123 6.88 -6.89 4.03
N VAL A 124 6.82 -8.15 4.43
CA VAL A 124 6.26 -8.60 5.72
C VAL A 124 7.19 -9.58 6.42
N ASP A 125 7.15 -9.58 7.76
CA ASP A 125 7.93 -10.50 8.60
C ASP A 125 7.17 -10.78 9.91
N GLY A 126 7.25 -12.03 10.36
CA GLY A 126 6.71 -12.48 11.63
C GLY A 126 7.81 -12.85 12.61
N SER A 127 7.89 -12.14 13.74
CA SER A 127 8.81 -12.47 14.83
C SER A 127 8.09 -13.34 15.87
N PHE A 128 8.73 -14.43 16.32
CA PHE A 128 8.17 -15.34 17.32
C PHE A 128 9.21 -15.73 18.37
N GLN A 129 8.83 -15.66 19.64
CA GLN A 129 9.62 -16.13 20.78
C GLN A 129 8.87 -17.27 21.50
N GLU A 130 9.26 -18.51 21.21
CA GLU A 130 8.60 -19.72 21.71
C GLU A 130 8.54 -19.77 23.25
N SER A 131 9.62 -19.41 23.93
CA SER A 131 9.70 -19.42 25.40
C SER A 131 8.69 -18.50 26.09
N GLU A 132 8.16 -17.50 25.38
CA GLU A 132 7.18 -16.55 25.92
C GLU A 132 5.79 -16.72 25.31
N GLY A 133 5.64 -17.50 24.24
CA GLY A 133 4.41 -17.54 23.45
C GLY A 133 4.01 -16.17 22.89
N LYS A 134 5.00 -15.31 22.59
CA LYS A 134 4.80 -13.94 22.12
C LYS A 134 5.41 -13.72 20.76
N GLY A 135 4.77 -12.84 20.01
CA GLY A 135 5.14 -12.54 18.65
C GLY A 135 5.07 -11.06 18.35
N GLY A 136 5.59 -10.69 17.19
CA GLY A 136 5.41 -9.38 16.63
C GLY A 136 5.33 -9.44 15.12
N ILE A 137 4.56 -8.52 14.55
CA ILE A 137 4.39 -8.38 13.10
C ILE A 137 5.16 -7.15 12.62
N GLY A 138 5.75 -7.25 11.43
CA GLY A 138 6.38 -6.13 10.75
C GLY A 138 5.91 -6.05 9.30
N ALA A 139 5.55 -4.85 8.86
CA ALA A 139 5.15 -4.61 7.47
C ALA A 139 5.65 -3.26 6.96
N VAL A 140 6.14 -3.22 5.73
CA VAL A 140 6.50 -1.98 5.03
C VAL A 140 6.01 -2.02 3.59
N LEU A 141 5.24 -1.00 3.19
CA LEU A 141 4.79 -0.82 1.81
C LEU A 141 5.66 0.24 1.13
N ARG A 142 6.21 -0.10 -0.04
CA ARG A 142 7.06 0.79 -0.85
C ARG A 142 6.53 0.94 -2.27
N ASN A 143 6.68 2.13 -2.85
CA ASN A 143 6.34 2.42 -4.25
C ASN A 143 7.52 2.12 -5.20
N CYS A 144 7.33 2.40 -6.50
CA CYS A 144 8.33 2.16 -7.54
C CYS A 144 9.58 3.07 -7.45
N THR A 145 9.55 4.18 -6.71
CA THR A 145 10.73 5.02 -6.45
C THR A 145 11.53 4.51 -5.25
N GLY A 146 10.97 3.58 -4.48
CA GLY A 146 11.54 3.02 -3.24
C GLY A 146 11.08 3.77 -1.98
N GLU A 147 10.21 4.77 -2.11
CA GLU A 147 9.69 5.52 -0.96
C GLU A 147 8.76 4.67 -0.12
N VAL A 148 8.88 4.82 1.20
CA VAL A 148 8.01 4.14 2.16
C VAL A 148 6.66 4.84 2.23
N ILE A 149 5.65 4.14 1.77
CA ILE A 149 4.24 4.55 1.79
C ILE A 149 3.66 4.40 3.19
N PHE A 150 3.97 3.29 3.86
CA PHE A 150 3.81 3.14 5.30
C PHE A 150 4.77 2.10 5.86
N ALA A 151 5.03 2.20 7.16
CA ALA A 151 5.59 1.14 7.98
C ALA A 151 4.64 0.83 9.14
N ALA A 152 4.60 -0.42 9.57
CA ALA A 152 3.77 -0.86 10.69
C ALA A 152 4.50 -1.93 11.49
N CYS A 153 4.32 -1.90 12.81
CA CYS A 153 4.65 -2.99 13.70
C CYS A 153 3.46 -3.30 14.61
N GLY A 154 3.37 -4.54 15.08
CA GLY A 154 2.33 -4.97 16.00
C GLY A 154 2.87 -5.96 17.00
N HIS A 155 2.36 -5.89 18.22
CA HIS A 155 2.57 -6.90 19.25
C HIS A 155 1.46 -7.94 19.18
N VAL A 156 1.82 -9.22 19.34
CA VAL A 156 0.85 -10.32 19.43
C VAL A 156 1.12 -11.11 20.71
N ASP A 157 0.14 -11.06 21.61
CA ASP A 157 0.08 -11.96 22.76
C ASP A 157 -0.52 -13.30 22.32
N HIS A 158 0.05 -14.41 22.79
CA HIS A 158 -0.40 -15.78 22.52
C HIS A 158 -0.31 -16.22 21.06
N CYS A 159 0.88 -16.57 20.63
CA CYS A 159 1.13 -17.26 19.36
C CYS A 159 1.83 -18.60 19.60
N SER A 160 1.67 -19.50 18.65
CA SER A 160 2.07 -20.91 18.72
C SER A 160 3.26 -21.26 17.83
N SER A 161 3.52 -20.47 16.79
CA SER A 161 4.60 -20.77 15.84
C SER A 161 5.10 -19.54 15.08
N ALA A 162 6.30 -19.66 14.52
CA ALA A 162 6.84 -18.66 13.60
C ALA A 162 5.98 -18.53 12.32
N LEU A 163 5.45 -19.64 11.80
CA LEU A 163 4.59 -19.61 10.62
C LEU A 163 3.27 -18.88 10.88
N GLU A 164 2.69 -19.02 12.07
CA GLU A 164 1.52 -18.24 12.47
C GLU A 164 1.83 -16.73 12.43
N MET A 165 2.99 -16.33 12.93
CA MET A 165 3.41 -14.93 12.93
C MET A 165 3.64 -14.38 11.54
N GLU A 166 4.20 -15.17 10.62
CA GLU A 166 4.35 -14.80 9.21
C GLU A 166 2.99 -14.59 8.53
N LEU A 167 2.02 -15.47 8.80
CA LEU A 167 0.66 -15.34 8.29
C LEU A 167 -0.05 -14.12 8.88
N LEU A 168 0.06 -13.88 10.19
CA LEU A 168 -0.51 -12.70 10.84
C LEU A 168 0.08 -11.40 10.28
N ALA A 169 1.41 -11.33 10.12
CA ALA A 169 2.07 -10.18 9.53
C ALA A 169 1.59 -9.92 8.09
N SER A 170 1.37 -10.99 7.33
CA SER A 170 0.86 -10.91 5.97
C SER A 170 -0.59 -10.47 5.90
N ARG A 171 -1.46 -11.01 6.75
CA ARG A 171 -2.87 -10.61 6.85
C ARG A 171 -2.98 -9.13 7.19
N ASP A 172 -2.31 -8.69 8.24
CA ASP A 172 -2.43 -7.32 8.74
C ASP A 172 -1.73 -6.34 7.81
N GLY A 173 -0.54 -6.69 7.32
CA GLY A 173 0.18 -5.91 6.33
C GLY A 173 -0.60 -5.74 5.04
N LEU A 174 -1.24 -6.81 4.54
CA LEU A 174 -2.06 -6.76 3.33
C LEU A 174 -3.34 -5.97 3.56
N ALA A 175 -4.04 -6.18 4.68
CA ALA A 175 -5.23 -5.41 5.02
C ALA A 175 -4.94 -3.91 5.05
N LEU A 176 -3.81 -3.50 5.63
CA LEU A 176 -3.32 -2.13 5.57
C LEU A 176 -3.00 -1.72 4.12
N ALA A 177 -2.22 -2.49 3.37
CA ALA A 177 -1.90 -2.14 1.99
C ALA A 177 -3.14 -1.94 1.11
N LEU A 178 -4.17 -2.76 1.29
CA LEU A 178 -5.45 -2.64 0.59
C LEU A 178 -6.22 -1.38 1.00
N GLN A 179 -6.00 -0.84 2.19
CA GLN A 179 -6.53 0.48 2.54
C GLN A 179 -5.71 1.58 1.86
N TRP A 180 -4.38 1.43 1.72
CA TRP A 180 -3.48 2.52 1.37
C TRP A 180 -3.10 2.66 -0.11
N THR A 181 -3.41 1.68 -0.96
CA THR A 181 -3.17 1.74 -2.40
C THR A 181 -4.25 1.00 -3.19
N LEU A 182 -4.55 1.50 -4.41
CA LEU A 182 -5.36 0.79 -5.40
C LEU A 182 -4.53 0.09 -6.48
N LEU A 183 -3.20 0.24 -6.44
CA LEU A 183 -2.28 -0.39 -7.38
C LEU A 183 -2.11 -1.90 -7.07
N PRO A 184 -1.67 -2.70 -8.05
CA PRO A 184 -1.15 -4.04 -7.83
C PRO A 184 -0.13 -4.10 -6.68
N ILE A 185 -0.15 -5.19 -5.92
CA ILE A 185 0.70 -5.40 -4.75
C ILE A 185 1.53 -6.68 -4.93
N VAL A 186 2.85 -6.57 -4.83
CA VAL A 186 3.75 -7.71 -4.70
C VAL A 186 4.09 -7.87 -3.23
N ILE A 187 3.66 -8.96 -2.62
CA ILE A 187 3.97 -9.31 -1.23
C ILE A 187 5.27 -10.10 -1.21
N GLU A 188 6.22 -9.66 -0.40
CA GLU A 188 7.50 -10.33 -0.18
C GLU A 188 7.65 -10.73 1.30
N THR A 189 8.02 -11.99 1.52
CA THR A 189 8.35 -12.55 2.83
C THR A 189 9.60 -13.41 2.70
N ASP A 190 10.37 -13.53 3.78
CA ASP A 190 11.48 -14.49 3.86
C ASP A 190 11.01 -15.90 4.30
N CYS A 191 9.71 -16.14 4.48
CA CYS A 191 9.14 -17.43 4.82
C CYS A 191 8.73 -18.24 3.58
N LEU A 192 9.56 -19.22 3.20
CA LEU A 192 9.28 -20.07 2.03
C LEU A 192 8.01 -20.92 2.23
N ALA A 193 7.77 -21.40 3.45
CA ALA A 193 6.57 -22.18 3.78
C ALA A 193 5.29 -21.39 3.49
N MET A 194 5.28 -20.10 3.86
CA MET A 194 4.14 -19.23 3.60
C MET A 194 3.91 -19.00 2.09
N VAL A 195 4.97 -18.75 1.31
CA VAL A 195 4.85 -18.57 -0.14
C VAL A 195 4.27 -19.81 -0.82
N HIS A 196 4.65 -21.01 -0.37
CA HIS A 196 4.07 -22.26 -0.89
C HIS A 196 2.58 -22.39 -0.59
N LEU A 197 2.11 -21.99 0.60
CA LEU A 197 0.70 -22.06 0.97
C LEU A 197 -0.21 -21.29 0.00
N PHE A 198 0.25 -20.15 -0.54
CA PHE A 198 -0.54 -19.32 -1.45
C PHE A 198 -0.25 -19.55 -2.93
N ARG A 199 0.87 -20.19 -3.27
CA ARG A 199 1.18 -20.55 -4.66
C ARG A 199 0.59 -21.89 -5.05
N ASP A 200 0.68 -22.86 -4.16
CA ASP A 200 0.22 -24.22 -4.42
C ASP A 200 -1.23 -24.30 -3.91
N ALA A 201 -2.22 -24.30 -4.81
CA ALA A 201 -3.66 -24.27 -4.52
C ALA A 201 -4.20 -25.50 -3.74
N THR A 202 -3.32 -26.24 -3.09
CA THR A 202 -3.64 -27.36 -2.23
C THR A 202 -4.10 -26.80 -0.88
N GLY A 203 -5.42 -26.77 -0.68
CA GLY A 203 -6.03 -26.40 0.60
C GLY A 203 -5.40 -27.18 1.74
N ALA A 204 -4.52 -26.54 2.50
CA ALA A 204 -3.80 -27.17 3.57
C ALA A 204 -4.76 -27.39 4.75
N LYS A 205 -4.95 -28.64 5.16
CA LYS A 205 -5.52 -29.01 6.47
C LYS A 205 -4.52 -28.66 7.58
N SER A 206 -4.28 -27.37 7.75
CA SER A 206 -3.36 -26.81 8.73
C SER A 206 -4.15 -26.26 9.91
N GLU A 207 -3.57 -26.31 11.11
CA GLU A 207 -4.09 -25.61 12.30
C GLU A 207 -4.28 -24.11 12.04
N LEU A 208 -3.56 -23.58 11.03
CA LEU A 208 -3.59 -22.19 10.58
C LEU A 208 -4.58 -21.93 9.42
N ALA A 209 -5.47 -22.89 9.10
CA ALA A 209 -6.42 -22.77 7.99
C ALA A 209 -7.33 -21.53 8.09
N PHE A 210 -7.64 -21.10 9.31
CA PHE A 210 -8.43 -19.88 9.53
C PHE A 210 -7.67 -18.63 9.04
N LEU A 211 -6.37 -18.48 9.36
CA LEU A 211 -5.55 -17.37 8.89
C LEU A 211 -5.37 -17.39 7.37
N ILE A 212 -5.17 -18.58 6.80
CA ILE A 212 -5.06 -18.73 5.34
C ILE A 212 -6.36 -18.26 4.69
N THR A 213 -7.51 -18.65 5.22
CA THR A 213 -8.82 -18.22 4.72
C THR A 213 -9.03 -16.71 4.84
N GLU A 214 -8.58 -16.10 5.94
CA GLU A 214 -8.62 -14.63 6.11
C GLU A 214 -7.77 -13.94 5.04
N ILE A 215 -6.54 -14.41 4.79
CA ILE A 215 -5.68 -13.84 3.74
C ILE A 215 -6.30 -14.06 2.36
N ASP A 216 -6.79 -15.26 2.06
CA ASP A 216 -7.49 -15.55 0.80
C ASP A 216 -8.67 -14.60 0.57
N SER A 217 -9.43 -14.29 1.62
CA SER A 217 -10.54 -13.33 1.52
C SER A 217 -10.09 -11.91 1.15
N LEU A 218 -8.87 -11.51 1.56
CA LEU A 218 -8.26 -10.23 1.18
C LEU A 218 -7.73 -10.24 -0.26
N LEU A 219 -7.38 -11.42 -0.79
CA LEU A 219 -6.96 -11.61 -2.18
C LEU A 219 -8.15 -11.55 -3.15
N VAL A 220 -9.37 -11.85 -2.68
CA VAL A 220 -10.58 -11.75 -3.48
C VAL A 220 -10.90 -10.27 -3.77
N GLY A 221 -10.55 -9.81 -4.96
CA GLY A 221 -10.85 -8.45 -5.41
C GLY A 221 -10.32 -8.13 -6.80
N ASN A 222 -10.52 -6.88 -7.24
CA ASN A 222 -10.09 -6.40 -8.55
C ASN A 222 -8.63 -5.91 -8.59
N ARG A 223 -7.81 -6.32 -7.61
CA ARG A 223 -6.40 -5.95 -7.53
C ARG A 223 -5.54 -7.17 -7.80
N ASP A 224 -4.49 -6.99 -8.59
CA ASP A 224 -3.49 -8.03 -8.80
C ASP A 224 -2.57 -8.10 -7.57
N ILE A 225 -2.53 -9.26 -6.93
CA ILE A 225 -1.77 -9.50 -5.71
C ILE A 225 -1.00 -10.79 -5.88
N SER A 226 0.31 -10.75 -5.64
CA SER A 226 1.20 -11.90 -5.79
C SER A 226 2.11 -12.08 -4.58
N PHE A 227 2.50 -13.31 -4.30
CA PHE A 227 3.46 -13.66 -3.24
C PHE A 227 4.79 -14.07 -3.84
N ASN A 228 5.87 -13.47 -3.34
CA ASN A 228 7.23 -13.77 -3.71
C ASN A 228 8.08 -14.06 -2.46
N LYS A 229 9.02 -15.00 -2.63
CA LYS A 229 10.08 -15.23 -1.64
C LYS A 229 11.18 -14.19 -1.86
N CYS A 230 11.58 -13.49 -0.81
CA CYS A 230 12.80 -12.68 -0.79
C CYS A 230 13.87 -13.33 0.10
N LEU A 231 15.11 -12.89 -0.01
CA LEU A 231 16.18 -13.24 0.93
C LEU A 231 15.99 -12.45 2.22
N ARG A 232 16.49 -12.99 3.34
CA ARG A 232 16.45 -12.27 4.63
C ARG A 232 17.21 -10.94 4.59
N SER A 233 18.29 -10.86 3.81
CA SER A 233 19.03 -9.61 3.54
C SER A 233 18.20 -8.54 2.82
N GLN A 234 17.10 -8.93 2.16
CA GLN A 234 16.18 -8.05 1.46
C GLN A 234 14.94 -7.69 2.30
N ASN A 235 14.84 -8.22 3.53
CA ASN A 235 13.67 -8.09 4.41
C ASN A 235 14.02 -7.58 5.83
N LEU A 236 15.20 -6.99 6.00
CA LEU A 236 15.69 -6.37 7.23
C LEU A 236 14.69 -5.38 7.85
N ILE A 237 14.03 -4.51 7.07
CA ILE A 237 13.10 -3.50 7.60
C ILE A 237 11.92 -4.18 8.28
N SER A 238 11.24 -5.10 7.58
CA SER A 238 10.11 -5.82 8.14
C SER A 238 10.53 -6.67 9.32
N HIS A 239 11.70 -7.30 9.26
CA HIS A 239 12.26 -8.06 10.36
C HIS A 239 12.51 -7.21 11.62
N CYS A 240 13.11 -6.04 11.46
CA CYS A 240 13.34 -5.09 12.55
C CYS A 240 12.03 -4.55 13.13
N LEU A 241 11.04 -4.26 12.29
CA LEU A 241 9.70 -3.85 12.72
C LEU A 241 9.01 -4.95 13.54
N ALA A 242 9.08 -6.21 13.08
CA ALA A 242 8.49 -7.35 13.77
C ALA A 242 9.11 -7.55 15.16
N ASN A 243 10.44 -7.51 15.25
CA ASN A 243 11.15 -7.58 16.53
C ASN A 243 10.84 -6.39 17.42
N LYS A 244 10.73 -5.18 16.87
CA LYS A 244 10.36 -3.99 17.65
C LYS A 244 8.96 -4.12 18.25
N GLY A 245 7.99 -4.56 17.45
CA GLY A 245 6.62 -4.81 17.93
C GLY A 245 6.59 -5.81 19.09
N ARG A 246 7.32 -6.94 18.95
CA ARG A 246 7.41 -7.98 19.97
C ARG A 246 8.13 -7.53 21.25
N CYS A 247 9.33 -6.97 21.11
CA CYS A 247 10.21 -6.66 22.25
C CYS A 247 9.68 -5.46 23.05
N ASP A 248 9.23 -4.41 22.36
CA ASP A 248 8.73 -3.21 23.02
C ASP A 248 7.24 -3.34 23.41
N LYS A 249 6.57 -4.42 22.96
CA LYS A 249 5.14 -4.67 23.13
C LYS A 249 4.29 -3.52 22.61
N ILE A 250 4.62 -3.06 21.40
CA ILE A 250 3.94 -1.94 20.78
C ILE A 250 3.25 -2.33 19.48
N THR A 251 2.10 -1.71 19.25
CA THR A 251 1.44 -1.69 17.95
C THR A 251 1.41 -0.27 17.45
N GLN A 252 2.13 0.00 16.37
CA GLN A 252 2.32 1.35 15.83
C GLN A 252 2.29 1.34 14.31
N PHE A 253 1.82 2.45 13.77
CA PHE A 253 1.67 2.68 12.34
C PHE A 253 2.26 4.04 11.99
N TRP A 254 3.08 4.08 10.95
CA TRP A 254 3.75 5.28 10.47
C TRP A 254 3.50 5.45 8.97
N PRO A 255 2.72 6.47 8.56
CA PRO A 255 2.53 6.78 7.15
C PRO A 255 3.67 7.65 6.61
N ASP A 256 3.81 7.68 5.27
CA ASP A 256 4.55 8.72 4.54
C ASP A 256 5.99 8.91 5.04
N ASN A 257 6.75 7.82 5.11
CA ASN A 257 8.17 7.84 5.52
C ASN A 257 8.43 8.41 6.94
N LYS A 258 7.41 8.48 7.81
CA LYS A 258 7.53 9.04 9.17
C LYS A 258 8.15 8.10 10.21
N CYS A 259 8.45 6.86 9.85
CA CYS A 259 9.09 5.91 10.76
C CYS A 259 10.60 6.16 10.78
N THR A 260 11.08 6.96 11.72
CA THR A 260 12.53 7.24 11.87
C THR A 260 13.34 6.01 12.27
N PHE A 261 12.70 5.02 12.89
CA PHE A 261 13.34 3.76 13.32
C PHE A 261 13.91 2.96 12.14
N ILE A 262 13.25 3.02 10.97
CA ILE A 262 13.66 2.21 9.82
C ILE A 262 14.66 2.92 8.90
N SER A 263 14.95 4.21 9.14
CA SER A 263 15.75 5.02 8.22
C SER A 263 17.15 4.45 7.97
N GLN A 264 17.78 3.84 8.98
CA GLN A 264 19.09 3.21 8.84
C GLN A 264 19.06 1.97 7.94
N PHE A 265 17.97 1.20 7.97
CA PHE A 265 17.83 -0.04 7.22
C PHE A 265 17.43 0.17 5.76
N ILE A 266 16.87 1.35 5.41
CA ILE A 266 16.54 1.71 4.02
C ILE A 266 17.80 1.65 3.15
N CYS A 267 18.92 2.19 3.64
CA CYS A 267 20.19 2.17 2.90
C CYS A 267 20.84 0.79 2.85
N GLU A 268 20.65 -0.04 3.88
CA GLU A 268 21.22 -1.39 3.96
C GLU A 268 20.52 -2.35 2.98
N GLU A 269 19.19 -2.26 2.85
CA GLU A 269 18.44 -3.10 1.92
C GLU A 269 18.52 -2.64 0.46
N ALA A 270 18.62 -1.34 0.19
CA ALA A 270 18.51 -0.80 -1.16
C ALA A 270 19.81 -0.98 -1.98
N ASN A 271 19.66 -1.37 -3.24
CA ASN A 271 20.66 -1.04 -4.26
C ASN A 271 20.58 0.47 -4.53
N GLU A 272 21.71 1.15 -4.41
CA GLU A 272 21.87 2.58 -4.74
C GLU A 272 21.37 2.88 -6.16
#